data_AF-A0A9E2ZCJ1-F1
#
_entry.id   AF-A0A9E2ZCJ1-F1
#
_cell.length_a   1.000
_cell.length_b   1.000
_cell.length_c   1.000
_cell.angle_alpha   90.00
_cell.angle_beta   90.00
_cell.angle_gamma   90.00
#
_symmetry.space_group_name_H-M   'P 1'
#
loop_
_entity.id
_entity.type
_entity.pdbx_description
1 polymer ?
#
loop_
_entity_poly.entity_id
_entity_poly.type
_entity_poly.pdbx_seq_one_letter_code
_entity_poly.pdbx_strand_id
1 'polypeptide(L)'
;AAAKRLDRPLLGEWNAAAQFDFKSNTVRVHGFGEGRYSGEPCFVARPDATEEDDGYVVSFVYSAQRDKSDLVIVDARDFDGEPVATIHLPVRVPNGLHGNWFPITDG
;
A
#
# COMPACT_ATOMS: atom_id res chain seq x y z
N ALA A 1 14.78 9.39 -13.21
CA ALA A 1 15.01 8.83 -11.86
C ALA A 1 15.42 7.37 -12.02
N ALA A 2 16.47 6.92 -11.34
CA ALA A 2 16.98 5.56 -11.53
C ALA A 2 16.01 4.54 -10.91
N ALA A 3 15.57 3.57 -11.70
CA ALA A 3 14.86 2.39 -11.20
C ALA A 3 15.70 1.73 -10.11
N LYS A 4 15.16 1.62 -8.89
CA LYS A 4 15.80 0.85 -7.83
C LYS A 4 15.79 -0.61 -8.25
N ARG A 5 16.99 -1.14 -8.54
CA ARG A 5 17.21 -2.56 -8.83
C ARG A 5 16.88 -3.34 -7.56
N LEU A 6 15.97 -4.31 -7.63
CA LEU A 6 15.74 -5.25 -6.53
C LEU A 6 16.98 -6.15 -6.40
N ASP A 7 17.92 -5.75 -5.55
CA ASP A 7 19.15 -6.46 -5.23
C ASP A 7 18.99 -7.43 -4.05
N ARG A 8 17.85 -7.42 -3.37
CA ARG A 8 17.49 -8.39 -2.32
C ARG A 8 16.19 -9.12 -2.67
N PRO A 9 16.13 -10.46 -2.55
CA PRO A 9 14.86 -11.14 -2.62
C PRO A 9 14.02 -10.69 -1.41
N LEU A 10 12.92 -9.97 -1.68
CA LEU A 10 11.83 -9.71 -0.72
C LEU A 10 11.04 -11.00 -0.38
N LEU A 11 11.51 -12.15 -0.86
CA LEU A 11 10.88 -13.45 -0.69
C LEU A 11 11.04 -13.92 0.77
N GLY A 12 10.14 -13.47 1.63
CA GLY A 12 10.02 -13.99 3.00
C GLY A 12 9.24 -13.07 3.94
N GLU A 13 9.28 -11.76 3.70
CA GLU A 13 8.61 -10.78 4.54
C GLU A 13 7.57 -10.06 3.68
N TRP A 14 6.28 -10.27 3.98
CA TRP A 14 5.16 -9.54 3.37
C TRP A 14 5.18 -8.08 3.85
N ASN A 15 6.22 -7.32 3.55
CA ASN A 15 6.54 -6.02 4.17
C ASN A 15 6.59 -4.86 3.17
N ALA A 16 6.13 -5.08 1.94
CA ALA A 16 6.11 -4.06 0.90
C ALA A 16 4.94 -4.25 -0.06
N ALA A 17 4.52 -3.16 -0.69
CA ALA A 17 3.64 -3.16 -1.86
C ALA A 17 4.46 -2.74 -3.10
N ALA A 18 4.09 -3.26 -4.27
CA ALA A 18 4.74 -2.94 -5.53
C ALA A 18 3.71 -2.48 -6.56
N GLN A 19 4.03 -1.42 -7.29
CA GLN A 19 3.27 -0.93 -8.42
C GLN A 19 4.09 -1.13 -9.69
N PHE A 20 3.47 -1.76 -10.69
CA PHE A 20 4.06 -2.05 -11.99
C PHE A 20 3.45 -1.12 -13.04
N ASP A 21 4.29 -0.30 -13.68
CA ASP A 21 3.90 0.46 -14.86
C ASP A 21 4.43 -0.26 -16.10
N PHE A 22 3.51 -0.86 -16.85
CA PHE A 22 3.82 -1.61 -18.07
C PHE A 22 4.07 -0.71 -19.29
N LYS A 23 3.61 0.56 -19.28
CA LYS A 23 3.86 1.51 -20.37
C LYS A 23 5.32 1.96 -20.34
N SER A 24 5.82 2.30 -19.14
CA SER A 24 7.22 2.71 -18.95
C SER A 24 8.17 1.56 -18.63
N ASN A 25 7.63 0.36 -18.37
CA ASN A 25 8.37 -0.81 -17.91
C ASN A 25 9.16 -0.53 -16.61
N THR A 26 8.51 0.12 -15.65
CA THR A 26 9.09 0.47 -14.36
C THR A 26 8.31 -0.16 -13.21
N VAL A 27 9.00 -0.30 -12.07
CA VAL A 27 8.41 -0.79 -10.82
C VAL A 27 8.73 0.20 -9.71
N ARG A 28 7.71 0.60 -8.96
CA ARG A 28 7.85 1.37 -7.73
C ARG A 28 7.49 0.48 -6.55
N VAL A 29 8.23 0.61 -5.45
CA VAL A 29 8.04 -0.25 -4.27
C VAL A 29 7.90 0.63 -3.04
N HIS A 30 6.79 0.46 -2.33
CA HIS A 30 6.57 1.07 -1.02
C HIS A 30 6.93 0.05 0.06
N GLY A 31 8.04 0.28 0.76
CA GLY A 31 8.45 -0.55 1.90
C GLY A 31 7.82 -0.05 3.18
N PHE A 32 7.16 -0.93 3.95
CA PHE A 32 6.54 -0.53 5.22
C PHE A 32 7.53 -0.46 6.39
N GLY A 33 8.72 -1.04 6.24
CA GLY A 33 9.77 -1.05 7.26
C GLY A 33 9.93 -2.40 7.97
N GLU A 34 11.01 -2.53 8.73
CA GLU A 34 11.37 -3.76 9.44
C GLU A 34 10.32 -4.15 10.49
N GLY A 35 10.04 -5.46 10.62
CA GLY A 35 9.06 -5.98 11.57
C GLY A 35 7.62 -5.54 11.29
N ARG A 36 7.35 -5.09 10.06
CA ARG A 36 6.01 -4.74 9.59
C ARG A 36 5.53 -5.69 8.51
N TYR A 37 4.25 -6.01 8.56
CA TYR A 37 3.63 -7.02 7.69
C TYR A 37 2.33 -6.47 7.11
N SER A 38 2.28 -6.28 5.80
CA SER A 38 1.13 -5.77 5.06
C SER A 38 0.17 -6.88 4.65
N GLY A 39 -1.12 -6.60 4.74
CA GLY A 39 -2.16 -7.34 4.05
C GLY A 39 -2.29 -6.92 2.58
N GLU A 40 -3.31 -7.46 1.89
CA GLU A 40 -3.61 -7.11 0.50
C GLU A 40 -3.79 -5.59 0.33
N PRO A 41 -3.11 -4.96 -0.65
CA PRO A 41 -3.36 -3.57 -1.01
C PRO A 41 -4.66 -3.45 -1.83
N CYS A 42 -5.45 -2.41 -1.54
CA CYS A 42 -6.65 -2.07 -2.30
C CYS A 42 -6.50 -0.67 -2.91
N PHE A 43 -6.79 -0.53 -4.21
CA PHE A 43 -6.80 0.78 -4.88
C PHE A 43 -8.11 1.53 -4.63
N VAL A 44 -8.02 2.83 -4.39
CA VAL A 44 -9.12 3.75 -4.15
C VAL A 44 -8.97 4.94 -5.09
N ALA A 45 -9.80 5.01 -6.13
CA ALA A 45 -9.82 6.15 -7.04
C ALA A 45 -10.23 7.44 -6.30
N ARG A 46 -9.63 8.58 -6.67
CA ARG A 46 -10.16 9.89 -6.28
C ARG A 46 -11.54 10.10 -6.92
N PRO A 47 -12.42 10.91 -6.31
CA PRO A 47 -13.59 11.42 -7.02
C PRO A 47 -13.17 12.04 -8.36
N ASP A 48 -13.90 11.71 -9.42
CA ASP A 48 -13.69 12.24 -10.78
C ASP A 48 -12.32 11.90 -11.42
N ALA A 49 -11.61 10.89 -10.90
CA ALA A 49 -10.36 10.39 -11.47
C ALA A 49 -10.49 10.04 -12.97
N THR A 50 -9.61 10.60 -13.80
CA THR A 50 -9.56 10.31 -15.24
C THR A 50 -8.43 9.38 -15.64
N GLU A 51 -7.36 9.30 -14.84
CA GLU A 51 -6.21 8.42 -15.08
C GLU A 51 -6.26 7.19 -14.16
N GLU A 52 -5.67 6.08 -14.61
CA GLU A 52 -5.72 4.78 -13.92
C GLU A 52 -5.09 4.78 -12.52
N ASP A 53 -4.14 5.68 -12.27
CA ASP A 53 -3.39 5.80 -11.01
C ASP A 53 -3.82 7.02 -10.17
N ASP A 54 -4.89 7.72 -10.56
CA ASP A 54 -5.35 8.91 -9.86
C ASP A 54 -6.14 8.55 -8.60
N GLY A 55 -5.40 8.19 -7.55
CA GLY A 55 -5.97 7.55 -6.40
C GLY A 55 -4.98 7.29 -5.28
N TYR A 56 -5.40 6.38 -4.42
CA TYR A 56 -4.65 5.94 -3.27
C TYR A 56 -4.56 4.42 -3.26
N VAL A 57 -3.51 3.89 -2.64
CA VAL A 57 -3.45 2.50 -2.24
C VAL A 57 -3.53 2.43 -0.73
N VAL A 58 -4.46 1.61 -0.23
CA VAL A 58 -4.68 1.38 1.20
C VAL A 58 -4.29 -0.04 1.56
N SER A 59 -3.64 -0.23 2.72
CA SER A 59 -3.31 -1.56 3.24
C SER A 59 -3.28 -1.57 4.76
N PHE A 60 -3.77 -2.65 5.36
CA PHE A 60 -3.55 -2.91 6.79
C PHE A 60 -2.12 -3.41 7.01
N VAL A 61 -1.39 -2.76 7.91
CA VAL A 61 0.02 -3.09 8.20
C VAL A 61 0.18 -3.41 9.67
N TYR A 62 0.39 -4.68 9.99
CA TYR A 62 0.74 -5.14 11.33
C TYR A 62 2.15 -4.70 11.70
N SER A 63 2.34 -4.21 12.93
CA SER A 63 3.63 -3.89 13.53
C SER A 63 3.91 -4.88 14.67
N ALA A 64 4.92 -5.73 14.50
CA ALA A 64 5.32 -6.68 15.55
C ALA A 64 5.85 -5.98 16.79
N GLN A 65 6.48 -4.80 16.64
CA GLN A 65 6.98 -4.02 17.77
C GLN A 65 5.88 -3.53 18.71
N ARG A 66 4.73 -3.10 18.15
CA ARG A 66 3.59 -2.56 18.92
C ARG A 66 2.53 -3.60 19.22
N ASP A 67 2.59 -4.76 18.58
CA ASP A 67 1.54 -5.77 18.50
C ASP A 67 0.16 -5.17 18.11
N LYS A 68 0.17 -4.26 17.14
CA LYS A 68 -1.01 -3.53 16.64
C LYS A 68 -0.91 -3.33 15.14
N SER A 69 -2.02 -3.02 14.49
CA SER A 69 -2.05 -2.70 13.06
C SER A 69 -2.27 -1.21 12.83
N ASP A 70 -1.84 -0.74 11.67
CA ASP A 70 -2.25 0.56 11.13
C ASP A 70 -2.99 0.34 9.80
N LEU A 71 -3.83 1.29 9.41
CA LEU A 71 -4.25 1.45 8.02
C LEU A 71 -3.35 2.51 7.39
N VAL A 72 -2.52 2.09 6.43
CA VAL A 72 -1.56 2.95 5.73
C VAL A 72 -2.16 3.35 4.38
N ILE A 73 -2.06 4.64 4.05
CA ILE A 73 -2.58 5.23 2.81
C ILE A 73 -1.42 5.84 2.05
N VAL A 74 -1.19 5.37 0.83
CA VAL A 74 -0.11 5.80 -0.07
C VAL A 74 -0.73 6.44 -1.30
N ASP A 75 -0.16 7.55 -1.79
CA ASP A 75 -0.58 8.13 -3.07
C ASP A 75 -0.13 7.22 -4.23
N ALA A 76 -1.03 6.82 -5.12
CA ALA A 76 -0.67 5.91 -6.20
C ALA A 76 0.28 6.56 -7.23
N ARG A 77 0.31 7.90 -7.34
CA ARG A 77 1.23 8.64 -8.20
C ARG A 77 2.58 8.92 -7.56
N ASP A 78 2.68 8.87 -6.23
CA ASP A 78 3.93 8.96 -5.46
C ASP A 78 4.18 7.68 -4.65
N PHE A 79 4.13 6.54 -5.35
CA PHE A 79 4.00 5.23 -4.71
C PHE A 79 5.18 4.83 -3.81
N ASP A 80 6.41 5.18 -4.18
CA ASP A 80 7.61 4.93 -3.37
C ASP A 80 7.96 6.09 -2.41
N GLY A 81 7.08 7.09 -2.32
CA GLY A 81 7.13 8.18 -1.36
C GLY A 81 6.60 7.80 0.03
N GLU A 82 6.54 8.80 0.92
CA GLU A 82 6.00 8.62 2.27
C GLU A 82 4.46 8.44 2.23
N PRO A 83 3.88 7.67 3.17
CA PRO A 83 2.43 7.59 3.27
C PRO A 83 1.79 8.96 3.45
N VAL A 84 0.73 9.25 2.70
CA VAL A 84 -0.05 10.48 2.87
C VAL A 84 -0.82 10.48 4.19
N ALA A 85 -1.13 9.30 4.73
CA ALA A 85 -1.68 9.12 6.06
C ALA A 85 -1.35 7.74 6.63
N THR A 86 -1.23 7.66 7.95
CA THR A 86 -1.19 6.41 8.72
C THR A 86 -2.19 6.50 9.86
N ILE A 87 -3.17 5.61 9.89
CA ILE A 87 -4.18 5.53 10.94
C ILE A 87 -3.81 4.41 11.90
N HIS A 88 -3.42 4.76 13.12
CA HIS A 88 -3.05 3.78 14.15
C HIS A 88 -4.28 3.11 14.75
N LEU A 89 -4.37 1.79 14.64
CA LEU A 89 -5.47 1.03 15.24
C LEU A 89 -5.09 0.61 16.66
N PRO A 90 -6.05 0.61 17.60
CA PRO A 90 -5.78 0.20 18.98
C PRO A 90 -5.57 -1.31 19.13
N VAL A 91 -5.82 -2.09 18.07
CA VAL A 91 -5.83 -3.56 18.05
C VAL A 91 -5.10 -4.10 16.82
N ARG A 92 -4.74 -5.38 16.88
CA ARG A 92 -4.24 -6.14 15.73
C ARG A 92 -5.38 -6.47 14.77
N VAL A 93 -5.18 -6.18 13.49
CA VAL A 93 -5.96 -6.74 12.39
C VAL A 93 -5.28 -8.06 11.98
N PRO A 94 -5.95 -9.23 12.08
CA PRO A 94 -5.36 -10.48 11.63
C PRO A 94 -5.03 -10.47 10.14
N ASN A 95 -4.05 -11.27 9.72
CA ASN A 95 -3.73 -11.45 8.30
C ASN A 95 -4.96 -12.03 7.59
N GLY A 96 -5.66 -11.18 6.86
CA GLY A 96 -6.83 -11.53 6.06
C GLY A 96 -6.43 -12.07 4.68
N LEU A 97 -7.45 -12.32 3.85
CA LEU A 97 -7.27 -12.61 2.43
C LEU A 97 -7.55 -11.34 1.62
N HIS A 98 -8.79 -11.16 1.19
CA HIS A 98 -9.16 -10.10 0.26
C HIS A 98 -9.98 -8.99 0.91
N GLY A 99 -9.90 -7.79 0.35
CA GLY A 99 -10.71 -6.63 0.71
C GLY A 99 -11.10 -5.80 -0.52
N ASN A 100 -12.19 -5.04 -0.41
CA ASN A 100 -12.65 -4.15 -1.49
C ASN A 100 -13.06 -2.79 -0.91
N TRP A 101 -12.84 -1.75 -1.70
CA TRP A 101 -13.35 -0.40 -1.44
C TRP A 101 -14.65 -0.18 -2.19
N PHE A 102 -15.62 0.47 -1.55
CA PHE A 102 -16.85 0.91 -2.17
C PHE A 102 -17.02 2.41 -1.92
N PRO A 103 -17.20 3.24 -2.96
CA PRO A 103 -17.54 4.63 -2.75
C PRO A 103 -18.93 4.72 -2.11
N ILE A 104 -19.14 5.74 -1.28
CA ILE A 104 -20.49 6.11 -0.88
C ILE A 104 -21.12 6.79 -2.10
N THR A 105 -22.14 6.17 -2.68
CA THR A 105 -23.01 6.80 -3.66
C THR A 105 -24.18 7.44 -2.93
N ASP A 106 -24.44 8.72 -3.16
CA ASP A 106 -25.75 9.28 -2.83
C ASP A 106 -26.79 8.50 -3.66
N GLY A 107 -27.80 7.95 -2.98
CA GLY A 107 -28.85 7.12 -3.59
C GLY A 107 -29.80 7.90 -4.48
#